data_AF-A0A1C5ZKT0-F1
#
_entry.id   AF-A0A1C5ZKT0-F1
#
_cell.length_a   1.000
_cell.length_b   1.000
_cell.length_c   1.000
_cell.angle_alpha   90.00
_cell.angle_beta   90.00
_cell.angle_gamma   90.00
#
_symmetry.space_group_name_H-M   'P 1'
#
loop_
_entity.id
_entity.type
_entity.pdbx_description
1 polymer ?
#
loop_
_entity_poly.entity_id
_entity_poly.type
_entity_poly.pdbx_seq_one_letter_code
_entity_poly.pdbx_strand_id
1 'polypeptide(L)'
;MAEKVQCTFEKYRETQDYKTALLSTAAALDLSKASITSYLPYKKGVYFPGTEKEKISVGAERQRRYRAMKRWRADPTEENFWSVVVAYAGVKFKTYSGLPFSYEVRKGKNGEYTKELWIDRRKNDKSLAWSSVLLALGNRKEKVVDRPKALGDIRGVTYIFGMFYRFGLIDVPDEVQEKMKHPKQKTDKQ
;
A
#
# COMPACT_ATOMS: atom_id res chain seq x y z
N MET A 1 -34.98 -12.02 5.75
CA MET A 1 -34.98 -10.62 6.23
C MET A 1 -33.71 -9.87 5.81
N ALA A 2 -32.52 -10.46 5.98
CA ALA A 2 -31.25 -9.86 5.57
C ALA A 2 -31.22 -9.38 4.10
N GLU A 3 -31.65 -10.23 3.15
CA GLU A 3 -31.70 -9.88 1.71
C GLU A 3 -32.64 -8.70 1.43
N LYS A 4 -33.80 -8.64 2.10
CA LYS A 4 -34.75 -7.51 1.97
C LYS A 4 -34.12 -6.21 2.44
N VAL A 5 -33.41 -6.24 3.57
CA VAL A 5 -32.69 -5.07 4.10
C VAL A 5 -31.58 -4.63 3.15
N GLN A 6 -30.81 -5.56 2.58
CA GLN A 6 -29.75 -5.24 1.63
C GLN A 6 -30.30 -4.63 0.34
N CYS A 7 -31.32 -5.25 -0.27
CA CYS A 7 -31.92 -4.77 -1.51
C CYS A 7 -32.54 -3.37 -1.36
N THR A 8 -33.28 -3.13 -0.27
CA THR A 8 -33.88 -1.81 0.00
C THR A 8 -32.81 -0.76 0.29
N PHE A 9 -31.75 -1.12 1.04
CA PHE A 9 -30.65 -0.22 1.30
C PHE A 9 -29.89 0.17 0.03
N GLU A 10 -29.62 -0.77 -0.86
CA GLU A 10 -28.94 -0.51 -2.15
C GLU A 10 -29.77 0.43 -3.03
N LYS A 11 -31.08 0.22 -3.11
CA LYS A 11 -32.00 1.12 -3.83
C LYS A 11 -31.95 2.56 -3.33
N TYR A 12 -31.89 2.77 -2.01
CA TYR A 12 -31.73 4.12 -1.46
C TYR A 12 -30.31 4.68 -1.65
N ARG A 13 -29.30 3.81 -1.72
CA ARG A 13 -27.90 4.23 -1.86
C ARG A 13 -27.56 4.78 -3.24
N GLU A 14 -28.35 4.45 -4.27
CA GLU A 14 -28.24 5.03 -5.62
C GLU A 14 -28.54 6.54 -5.65
N THR A 15 -29.40 7.02 -4.75
CA THR A 15 -29.89 8.41 -4.75
C THR A 15 -29.48 9.22 -3.52
N GLN A 16 -29.22 8.56 -2.38
CA GLN A 16 -28.99 9.22 -1.09
C GLN A 16 -27.61 8.88 -0.52
N ASP A 17 -27.07 9.74 0.33
CA ASP A 17 -25.85 9.46 1.10
C ASP A 17 -26.05 8.28 2.08
N TYR A 18 -24.95 7.69 2.57
CA TYR A 18 -24.99 6.48 3.38
C TYR A 18 -25.84 6.64 4.65
N LYS A 19 -25.76 7.79 5.33
CA LYS A 19 -26.45 8.01 6.60
C LYS A 19 -27.94 8.16 6.37
N THR A 20 -28.34 8.89 5.34
CA THR A 20 -29.74 9.09 4.98
C THR A 20 -30.36 7.82 4.43
N ALA A 21 -29.66 7.08 3.57
CA ALA A 21 -30.11 5.78 3.08
C ALA A 21 -30.41 4.82 4.24
N LEU A 22 -29.57 4.79 5.28
CA LEU A 22 -29.76 3.92 6.45
C LEU A 22 -31.01 4.28 7.25
N LEU A 23 -31.33 5.57 7.37
CA LEU A 23 -32.55 6.05 8.03
C LEU A 23 -33.79 5.78 7.17
N SER A 24 -33.72 6.01 5.86
CA SER A 24 -34.80 5.72 4.91
C SER A 24 -35.15 4.23 4.89
N THR A 25 -34.13 3.36 4.93
CA THR A 25 -34.34 1.90 5.00
C THR A 25 -34.97 1.50 6.34
N ALA A 26 -34.58 2.16 7.44
CA ALA A 26 -35.12 1.92 8.78
C ALA A 26 -36.62 2.26 8.83
N ALA A 27 -36.98 3.41 8.29
CA ALA A 27 -38.37 3.85 8.17
C ALA A 27 -39.18 2.94 7.24
N ALA A 28 -38.63 2.52 6.10
CA ALA A 28 -39.35 1.72 5.11
C ALA A 28 -39.65 0.29 5.58
N LEU A 29 -38.79 -0.28 6.43
CA LEU A 29 -38.94 -1.65 6.94
C LEU A 29 -39.47 -1.70 8.38
N ASP A 30 -39.77 -0.55 8.97
CA ASP A 30 -40.14 -0.39 10.38
C ASP A 30 -39.16 -1.10 11.34
N LEU A 31 -37.87 -0.92 11.06
CA LEU A 31 -36.78 -1.52 11.83
C LEU A 31 -35.97 -0.44 12.53
N SER A 32 -35.42 -0.78 13.69
CA SER A 32 -34.44 0.09 14.33
C SER A 32 -33.16 0.19 13.48
N LYS A 33 -32.52 1.36 13.55
CA LYS A 33 -31.22 1.61 12.90
C LYS A 33 -30.18 0.54 13.26
N ALA A 34 -30.15 0.10 14.51
CA ALA A 34 -29.24 -0.93 15.00
C ALA A 34 -29.49 -2.28 14.32
N SER A 35 -30.77 -2.65 14.17
CA SER A 35 -31.18 -3.89 13.49
C SER A 35 -30.73 -3.88 12.03
N ILE A 36 -30.93 -2.77 11.30
CA ILE A 36 -30.45 -2.63 9.92
C ILE A 36 -28.93 -2.74 9.83
N THR A 37 -28.19 -2.06 10.71
CA THR A 37 -26.72 -2.15 10.70
C THR A 37 -26.19 -3.56 10.94
N SER A 38 -26.96 -4.44 11.57
CA SER A 38 -26.57 -5.85 11.76
C SER A 38 -26.68 -6.68 10.47
N TYR A 39 -27.62 -6.34 9.58
CA TYR A 39 -27.85 -7.04 8.32
C TYR A 39 -27.00 -6.51 7.16
N LEU A 40 -26.56 -5.26 7.24
CA LEU A 40 -25.69 -4.67 6.24
C LEU A 40 -24.23 -5.14 6.42
N PRO A 41 -23.51 -5.45 5.34
CA PRO A 41 -22.10 -5.82 5.44
C PRO A 41 -21.31 -4.70 6.12
N TYR A 42 -20.51 -5.08 7.11
CA TYR A 42 -19.71 -4.16 7.93
C TYR A 42 -18.70 -3.40 7.05
N LYS A 43 -19.00 -2.12 6.76
CA LYS A 43 -18.13 -1.24 5.94
C LYS A 43 -17.10 -0.46 6.76
N LYS A 44 -17.09 -0.60 8.09
CA LYS A 44 -16.06 0.00 8.94
C LYS A 44 -14.91 -0.98 9.10
N GLY A 45 -13.69 -0.48 9.19
CA GLY A 45 -12.54 -1.28 9.58
C GLY A 45 -11.70 -1.84 8.44
N VAL A 46 -10.52 -2.27 8.87
CA VAL A 46 -9.31 -2.64 8.11
C VAL A 46 -9.53 -3.68 7.00
N TYR A 47 -10.62 -4.43 7.11
CA TYR A 47 -10.85 -5.64 6.33
C TYR A 47 -11.78 -5.43 5.14
N PHE A 48 -12.37 -4.24 4.97
CA PHE A 48 -13.25 -3.96 3.83
C PHE A 48 -12.45 -3.45 2.62
N PRO A 49 -12.48 -4.12 1.46
CA PRO A 49 -11.84 -3.66 0.24
C PRO A 49 -12.64 -2.47 -0.35
N GLY A 50 -12.38 -1.26 0.17
CA GLY A 50 -13.08 -0.04 -0.25
C GLY A 50 -13.11 1.07 0.79
N THR A 51 -12.58 0.84 2.00
CA THR A 51 -12.42 1.91 2.99
C THR A 51 -11.45 2.97 2.45
N GLU A 52 -11.89 4.23 2.44
CA GLU A 52 -11.04 5.38 2.14
C GLU A 52 -9.79 5.36 3.03
N LYS A 53 -8.61 5.57 2.43
CA LYS A 53 -7.31 5.47 3.11
C LYS A 53 -7.23 6.37 4.36
N GLU A 54 -7.93 7.50 4.36
CA GLU A 54 -7.96 8.47 5.45
C GLU A 54 -8.71 7.98 6.70
N LYS A 55 -9.60 6.99 6.56
CA LYS A 55 -10.40 6.41 7.66
C LYS A 55 -9.74 5.18 8.29
N ILE A 56 -8.56 4.79 7.81
CA ILE A 56 -7.81 3.62 8.29
C ILE A 56 -6.90 4.05 9.44
N SER A 57 -7.01 3.37 10.59
CA SER A 57 -6.12 3.66 11.73
C SER A 57 -4.67 3.25 11.45
N VAL A 58 -3.72 3.87 12.15
CA VAL A 58 -2.30 3.51 12.01
C VAL A 58 -2.04 2.03 12.34
N GLY A 59 -2.72 1.49 13.35
CA GLY A 59 -2.61 0.08 13.74
C GLY A 59 -3.19 -0.88 12.70
N ALA A 60 -4.30 -0.49 12.07
CA ALA A 60 -4.92 -1.21 10.97
C ALA A 60 -3.96 -1.35 9.78
N GLU A 61 -3.33 -0.26 9.40
CA GLU A 61 -2.39 -0.22 8.29
C GLU A 61 -1.12 -1.04 8.58
N ARG A 62 -0.64 -1.02 9.84
CA ARG A 62 0.45 -1.90 10.28
C ARG A 62 0.07 -3.39 10.12
N GLN A 63 -1.15 -3.75 10.52
CA GLN A 63 -1.63 -5.13 10.43
C GLN A 63 -1.81 -5.58 8.97
N ARG A 64 -2.29 -4.70 8.10
CA ARG A 64 -2.41 -4.95 6.65
C ARG A 64 -1.06 -5.29 6.03
N ARG A 65 -0.03 -4.52 6.33
CA ARG A 65 1.35 -4.76 5.86
C ARG A 65 1.94 -6.04 6.42
N TYR A 66 1.78 -6.27 7.72
CA TYR A 66 2.24 -7.51 8.37
C TYR A 66 1.60 -8.75 7.72
N ARG A 67 0.30 -8.72 7.44
CA ARG A 67 -0.41 -9.83 6.79
C ARG A 67 0.05 -10.07 5.35
N ALA A 68 0.23 -9.02 4.57
CA ALA A 68 0.75 -9.14 3.20
C ALA A 68 2.14 -9.79 3.21
N MET A 69 3.02 -9.33 4.11
CA MET A 69 4.36 -9.87 4.24
C MET A 69 4.38 -11.31 4.75
N LYS A 70 3.52 -11.64 5.74
CA LYS A 70 3.37 -13.00 6.27
C LYS A 70 2.90 -13.96 5.16
N ARG A 71 1.94 -13.53 4.33
CA ARG A 71 1.45 -14.33 3.20
C ARG A 71 2.55 -14.58 2.18
N TRP A 72 3.27 -13.55 1.78
CA TRP A 72 4.38 -13.70 0.84
C TRP A 72 5.52 -14.59 1.37
N ARG A 73 5.83 -14.52 2.67
CA ARG A 73 6.83 -15.42 3.27
C ARG A 73 6.37 -16.88 3.33
N ALA A 74 5.06 -17.12 3.46
CA ALA A 74 4.50 -18.46 3.46
C ALA A 74 4.43 -19.03 2.03
N ASP A 75 4.10 -18.19 1.05
CA ASP A 75 3.98 -18.56 -0.36
C ASP A 75 4.58 -17.45 -1.26
N PRO A 76 5.87 -17.58 -1.64
CA PRO A 76 6.63 -16.52 -2.30
C PRO A 76 6.34 -16.42 -3.82
N THR A 77 5.07 -16.22 -4.17
CA THR A 77 4.63 -15.96 -5.55
C THR A 77 4.70 -14.48 -5.91
N GLU A 78 4.76 -14.18 -7.21
CA GLU A 78 4.76 -12.80 -7.71
C GLU A 78 3.49 -12.03 -7.32
N GLU A 79 2.33 -12.70 -7.30
CA GLU A 79 1.04 -12.11 -6.93
C GLU A 79 0.99 -11.73 -5.44
N ASN A 80 1.50 -12.60 -4.58
CA ASN A 80 1.64 -12.30 -3.16
C ASN A 80 2.65 -11.16 -2.95
N PHE A 81 3.71 -11.10 -3.75
CA PHE A 81 4.67 -10.01 -3.67
C PHE A 81 4.08 -8.68 -4.13
N TRP A 82 3.28 -8.71 -5.20
CA TRP A 82 2.52 -7.55 -5.66
C TRP A 82 1.60 -7.00 -4.56
N SER A 83 0.96 -7.90 -3.80
CA SER A 83 0.14 -7.53 -2.65
C SER A 83 0.94 -6.78 -1.56
N VAL A 84 2.21 -7.13 -1.34
CA VAL A 84 3.12 -6.39 -0.45
C VAL A 84 3.39 -4.99 -1.02
N VAL A 85 3.74 -4.88 -2.29
CA VAL A 85 4.01 -3.58 -2.93
C VAL A 85 2.79 -2.66 -2.86
N VAL A 86 1.59 -3.16 -3.13
CA VAL A 86 0.34 -2.40 -2.99
C VAL A 86 0.04 -2.04 -1.53
N ALA A 87 0.42 -2.89 -0.56
CA ALA A 87 0.23 -2.60 0.85
C ALA A 87 1.10 -1.44 1.37
N TYR A 88 2.24 -1.18 0.72
CA TYR A 88 3.16 -0.12 1.09
C TYR A 88 3.08 1.12 0.18
N ALA A 89 2.17 1.16 -0.79
CA ALA A 89 1.94 2.35 -1.60
C ALA A 89 1.54 3.56 -0.73
N GLY A 90 2.16 4.72 -0.97
CA GLY A 90 1.99 5.94 -0.18
C GLY A 90 2.83 5.99 1.11
N VAL A 91 3.63 4.97 1.42
CA VAL A 91 4.58 5.02 2.53
C VAL A 91 5.78 5.90 2.16
N LYS A 92 6.31 6.63 3.14
CA LYS A 92 7.58 7.34 3.01
C LYS A 92 8.76 6.37 3.17
N PHE A 93 9.54 6.25 2.11
CA PHE A 93 10.79 5.51 2.04
C PHE A 93 11.98 6.46 2.02
N LYS A 94 13.18 5.90 2.12
CA LYS A 94 14.44 6.62 1.93
C LYS A 94 15.29 5.86 0.92
N THR A 95 15.90 6.58 -0.01
CA THR A 95 16.91 6.00 -0.91
C THR A 95 18.19 5.69 -0.14
N TYR A 96 19.13 4.98 -0.77
CA TYR A 96 20.48 4.75 -0.23
C TYR A 96 21.18 6.04 0.25
N SER A 97 20.93 7.18 -0.41
CA SER A 97 21.47 8.49 -0.03
C SER A 97 20.66 9.22 1.05
N GLY A 98 19.67 8.57 1.67
CA GLY A 98 18.79 9.14 2.69
C GLY A 98 17.70 10.08 2.15
N LEU A 99 17.49 10.14 0.85
CA LEU A 99 16.48 11.06 0.27
C LEU A 99 15.08 10.44 0.38
N PRO A 100 14.11 11.18 0.94
CA PRO A 100 12.76 10.67 1.09
C PRO A 100 12.08 10.54 -0.27
N PHE A 101 11.28 9.50 -0.44
CA PHE A 101 10.40 9.32 -1.57
C PHE A 101 9.17 8.51 -1.16
N SER A 102 8.10 8.62 -1.92
CA SER A 102 6.96 7.71 -1.86
C SER A 102 6.69 7.17 -3.25
N TYR A 103 5.87 6.13 -3.35
CA TYR A 103 5.36 5.71 -4.63
C TYR A 103 3.86 5.45 -4.57
N GLU A 104 3.23 5.60 -5.72
CA GLU A 104 1.85 5.24 -5.95
C GLU A 104 1.76 4.14 -7.01
N VAL A 105 0.70 3.34 -6.90
CA VAL A 105 0.36 2.34 -7.91
C VAL A 105 -0.98 2.77 -8.47
N ARG A 106 -1.00 3.11 -9.77
CA ARG A 106 -2.23 3.55 -10.44
C ARG A 106 -3.09 2.33 -10.78
N LYS A 107 -4.40 2.53 -10.80
CA LYS A 107 -5.35 1.55 -11.33
C LYS A 107 -5.76 1.99 -12.73
N GLY A 108 -5.76 1.06 -13.68
CA GLY A 108 -6.32 1.29 -15.00
C GLY A 108 -7.83 1.46 -14.95
N LYS A 109 -8.43 1.80 -16.09
CA LYS A 109 -9.89 1.96 -16.24
C LYS A 109 -10.68 0.69 -15.89
N ASN A 110 -10.04 -0.48 -15.96
CA ASN A 110 -10.63 -1.79 -15.65
C ASN A 110 -10.54 -2.16 -14.16
N GLY A 111 -9.99 -1.29 -13.30
CA GLY A 111 -9.79 -1.57 -11.88
C GLY A 111 -8.54 -2.41 -11.56
N GLU A 112 -7.92 -3.02 -12.57
CA GLU A 112 -6.62 -3.68 -12.46
C GLU A 112 -5.49 -2.67 -12.23
N TYR A 113 -4.50 -3.07 -11.44
CA TYR A 113 -3.35 -2.20 -11.22
C TYR A 113 -2.44 -2.17 -12.44
N THR A 114 -2.00 -0.98 -12.83
CA THR A 114 -0.86 -0.86 -13.74
C THR A 114 0.35 -1.41 -13.01
N LYS A 115 1.04 -2.40 -13.60
CA LYS A 115 2.28 -3.00 -13.06
C LYS A 115 3.47 -2.02 -13.16
N GLU A 116 3.25 -0.79 -12.71
CA GLU A 116 4.15 0.34 -12.72
C GLU A 116 4.00 1.12 -11.41
N LEU A 117 5.15 1.50 -10.84
CA LEU A 117 5.22 2.28 -9.62
C LEU A 117 5.62 3.71 -9.99
N TRP A 118 4.81 4.67 -9.59
CA TRP A 118 5.03 6.09 -9.82
C TRP A 118 5.71 6.69 -8.60
N ILE A 119 6.99 7.04 -8.72
CA ILE A 119 7.79 7.55 -7.61
C ILE A 119 7.64 9.07 -7.54
N ASP A 120 7.17 9.53 -6.39
CA ASP A 120 7.10 10.94 -6.04
C ASP A 120 8.33 11.34 -5.20
N ARG A 121 9.09 12.33 -5.69
CA ARG A 121 10.34 12.79 -5.07
C ARG A 121 10.57 14.30 -5.14
N ARG A 122 10.21 14.98 -6.25
CA ARG A 122 10.23 16.46 -6.47
C ARG A 122 10.08 16.74 -7.98
N LYS A 123 8.95 17.35 -8.38
CA LYS A 123 8.62 17.91 -9.72
C LYS A 123 8.60 16.97 -10.94
N ASN A 124 9.39 15.89 -10.97
CA ASN A 124 9.36 14.89 -12.04
C ASN A 124 9.01 13.52 -11.47
N ASP A 125 7.80 13.06 -11.76
CA ASP A 125 7.37 11.69 -11.49
C ASP A 125 8.27 10.74 -12.29
N LYS A 126 8.89 9.77 -11.60
CA LYS A 126 9.64 8.70 -12.26
C LYS A 126 8.81 7.43 -12.22
N SER A 127 8.62 6.79 -13.36
CA SER A 127 8.06 5.43 -13.38
C SER A 127 9.16 4.40 -13.10
N LEU A 128 8.79 3.38 -12.33
CA LEU A 128 9.57 2.19 -12.05
C LEU A 128 8.73 0.98 -12.46
N ALA A 129 9.22 0.23 -13.45
CA ALA A 129 8.53 -0.95 -13.94
C ALA A 129 8.50 -2.07 -12.91
N TRP A 130 7.40 -2.83 -12.84
CA TRP A 130 7.31 -4.02 -12.00
C TRP A 130 8.38 -5.07 -12.33
N SER A 131 8.70 -5.24 -13.62
CA SER A 131 9.77 -6.14 -14.06
C SER A 131 11.12 -5.81 -13.43
N SER A 132 11.44 -4.53 -13.24
CA SER A 132 12.66 -4.09 -12.55
C SER A 132 12.67 -4.54 -11.09
N VAL A 133 11.51 -4.51 -10.41
CA VAL A 133 11.38 -4.95 -9.01
C VAL A 133 11.55 -6.46 -8.90
N LEU A 134 10.96 -7.24 -9.81
CA LEU A 134 11.14 -8.69 -9.86
C LEU A 134 12.58 -9.08 -10.16
N LEU A 135 13.23 -8.39 -11.10
CA LEU A 135 14.64 -8.64 -11.42
C LEU A 135 15.55 -8.40 -10.21
N ALA A 136 15.31 -7.32 -9.47
CA ALA A 136 16.04 -7.06 -8.22
C ALA A 136 15.76 -8.11 -7.14
N LEU A 137 14.53 -8.62 -7.06
CA LEU A 137 14.16 -9.68 -6.11
C LEU A 137 14.92 -10.98 -6.42
N GLY A 138 15.00 -11.36 -7.69
CA GLY A 138 15.75 -12.54 -8.14
C GLY A 138 17.27 -12.41 -7.95
N ASN A 139 17.80 -11.20 -8.07
CA ASN A 139 19.23 -10.92 -7.88
C ASN A 139 19.67 -10.87 -6.41
N ARG A 140 18.74 -10.90 -5.45
CA ARG A 140 19.04 -10.88 -4.02
C ARG A 140 19.64 -12.21 -3.58
N LYS A 141 20.96 -12.35 -3.73
CA LYS A 141 21.74 -13.51 -3.26
C LYS A 141 22.02 -13.46 -1.76
N GLU A 142 22.31 -12.27 -1.25
CA GLU A 142 22.71 -12.05 0.14
C GLU A 142 21.62 -11.36 0.93
N LYS A 143 21.55 -11.68 2.23
CA LYS A 143 20.63 -11.03 3.16
C LYS A 143 21.09 -9.61 3.49
N VAL A 144 22.39 -9.39 3.64
CA VAL A 144 22.99 -8.08 3.88
C VAL A 144 23.45 -7.50 2.56
N VAL A 145 22.99 -6.30 2.20
CA VAL A 145 23.33 -5.67 0.92
C VAL A 145 23.90 -4.29 1.20
N ASP A 146 25.21 -4.12 0.95
CA ASP A 146 25.89 -2.83 1.19
C ASP A 146 25.47 -1.75 0.18
N ARG A 147 25.25 -2.12 -1.10
CA ARG A 147 25.02 -1.15 -2.18
C ARG A 147 23.84 -1.51 -3.07
N PRO A 148 23.09 -0.53 -3.59
CA PRO A 148 22.02 -0.79 -4.55
C PRO A 148 22.46 -1.62 -5.76
N LYS A 149 23.67 -1.41 -6.27
CA LYS A 149 24.20 -2.15 -7.44
C LYS A 149 24.35 -3.66 -7.20
N ALA A 150 24.39 -4.11 -5.94
CA ALA A 150 24.41 -5.54 -5.64
C ALA A 150 23.06 -6.23 -5.92
N LEU A 151 21.97 -5.46 -6.06
CA LEU A 151 20.67 -5.95 -6.57
C LEU A 151 20.61 -6.01 -8.11
N GLY A 152 21.70 -5.65 -8.79
CA GLY A 152 21.83 -5.63 -10.24
C GLY A 152 21.88 -4.22 -10.83
N ASP A 153 22.27 -4.15 -12.11
CA ASP A 153 22.29 -2.91 -12.88
C ASP A 153 20.89 -2.60 -13.43
N ILE A 154 20.05 -2.03 -12.56
CA ILE A 154 18.64 -1.81 -12.83
C ILE A 154 18.34 -0.32 -12.76
N ARG A 155 17.60 0.20 -13.75
CA ARG A 155 17.11 1.57 -13.72
C ARG A 155 16.21 1.77 -12.51
N GLY A 156 16.60 2.68 -11.63
CA GLY A 156 15.86 2.96 -10.39
C GLY A 156 16.15 2.01 -9.24
N VAL A 157 17.23 1.22 -9.30
CA VAL A 157 17.64 0.28 -8.24
C VAL A 157 17.78 0.94 -6.86
N THR A 158 18.11 2.24 -6.80
CA THR A 158 18.22 2.99 -5.55
C THR A 158 16.89 3.13 -4.80
N TYR A 159 15.76 3.13 -5.53
CA TYR A 159 14.42 3.13 -4.94
C TYR A 159 14.04 1.72 -4.50
N ILE A 160 14.32 0.70 -5.33
CA ILE A 160 14.07 -0.70 -4.98
C ILE A 160 14.83 -1.09 -3.72
N PHE A 161 16.09 -0.68 -3.60
CA PHE A 161 16.91 -0.89 -2.41
C PHE A 161 16.23 -0.35 -1.14
N GLY A 162 15.76 0.90 -1.19
CA GLY A 162 15.03 1.51 -0.07
C GLY A 162 13.72 0.79 0.26
N MET A 163 13.00 0.31 -0.76
CA MET A 163 11.79 -0.50 -0.59
C MET A 163 12.10 -1.84 0.07
N PHE A 164 13.08 -2.60 -0.44
CA PHE A 164 13.47 -3.91 0.08
C PHE A 164 13.95 -3.85 1.52
N TYR A 165 14.74 -2.82 1.85
CA TYR A 165 15.14 -2.58 3.23
C TYR A 165 13.92 -2.35 4.13
N ARG A 166 12.96 -1.52 3.69
CA ARG A 166 11.74 -1.23 4.45
C ARG A 166 10.77 -2.41 4.54
N PHE A 167 10.77 -3.30 3.55
CA PHE A 167 10.02 -4.57 3.56
C PHE A 167 10.66 -5.61 4.48
N GLY A 168 11.90 -5.38 4.93
CA GLY A 168 12.67 -6.37 5.68
C GLY A 168 13.06 -7.56 4.81
N LEU A 169 13.32 -7.31 3.52
CA LEU A 169 13.86 -8.29 2.57
C LEU A 169 15.38 -8.31 2.56
N ILE A 170 16.00 -7.17 2.85
CA ILE A 170 17.45 -7.02 2.97
C ILE A 170 17.76 -6.30 4.27
N ASP A 171 18.88 -6.65 4.87
CA ASP A 171 19.54 -5.91 5.93
C ASP A 171 20.61 -5.02 5.28
N VAL A 172 20.93 -3.89 5.92
CA VAL A 172 21.98 -2.97 5.45
C VAL A 172 23.00 -2.76 6.56
N PRO A 173 24.29 -2.58 6.25
CA PRO A 173 25.30 -2.27 7.27
C PRO A 173 24.97 -0.99 8.04
N ASP A 174 25.41 -0.90 9.29
CA ASP A 174 25.12 0.24 10.18
C ASP A 174 25.55 1.57 9.57
N GLU A 175 26.68 1.62 8.86
CA GLU A 175 27.13 2.82 8.15
C GLU A 175 26.13 3.30 7.10
N VAL A 176 25.52 2.37 6.36
CA VAL A 176 24.51 2.67 5.35
C VAL A 176 23.20 3.06 6.03
N GLN A 177 22.86 2.38 7.12
CA GLN A 177 21.69 2.71 7.93
C GLN A 177 21.76 4.15 8.44
N GLU A 178 22.92 4.57 8.96
CA GLU A 178 23.17 5.93 9.43
C GLU A 178 23.12 6.94 8.27
N LYS A 179 23.72 6.64 7.12
CA LYS A 179 23.60 7.47 5.90
C LYS A 179 22.13 7.65 5.46
N MET A 180 21.31 6.61 5.59
CA MET A 180 19.89 6.69 5.26
C MET A 180 19.09 7.46 6.33
N LYS A 181 19.45 7.37 7.61
CA LYS A 181 18.79 8.14 8.69
C LYS A 181 19.13 9.62 8.60
N HIS A 182 20.42 9.94 8.48
CA HIS A 182 21.01 11.27 8.47
C HIS A 182 21.64 11.54 7.10
N PRO A 183 20.85 12.00 6.11
CA PRO A 183 21.41 12.42 4.83
C PRO A 183 22.44 13.51 5.08
N LYS A 184 23.68 13.32 4.58
CA LYS A 184 24.73 14.35 4.67
C LYS A 184 24.16 15.66 4.14
N GLN A 185 24.14 16.69 4.98
CA GLN A 185 23.84 18.03 4.52
C GLN A 185 24.87 18.35 3.44
N LYS A 186 24.40 18.73 2.24
CA LYS A 186 25.29 19.38 1.30
C LYS A 186 25.61 20.72 1.93
N THR A 187 26.80 20.87 2.50
CA THR A 187 27.38 22.20 2.63
C THR A 187 27.54 22.71 1.20
N ASP A 188 26.66 23.63 0.82
CA ASP A 188 26.83 24.41 -0.39
C ASP A 188 28.20 25.08 -0.28
N LYS A 189 29.20 24.55 -1.00
CA LYS A 189 30.43 25.30 -1.23
C LYS A 189 30.06 26.44 -2.18
N GLN A 190 29.98 27.64 -1.61
CA GLN A 190 30.04 28.91 -2.34
C GLN A 190 31.34 28.98 -3.14
#